data_AF-A0AAE5QW51-F1
#
_entry.id   AF-A0AAE5QW51-F1
#
_cell.length_a   1.000
_cell.length_b   1.000
_cell.length_c   1.000
_cell.angle_alpha   90.00
_cell.angle_beta   90.00
_cell.angle_gamma   90.00
#
_symmetry.space_group_name_H-M   'P 1'
#
loop_
_entity.id
_entity.type
_entity.pdbx_description
1 polymer ?
#
loop_
_entity_poly.entity_id
_entity_poly.type
_entity_poly.pdbx_seq_one_letter_code
_entity_poly.pdbx_strand_id
1 'polypeptide(L)'
;MAEVTKEQLLEFIRNNELDLDESYPRSDWWKFRNERDSLRKQRDELINDMAETKRKAEAFDEIDDLIVNGTLKDREPDAIFQNICHVIINFKERADNER
;
A
#
# COMPACT_ATOMS: atom_id res chain seq x y z
N MET A 1 -35.55 22.22 28.20
CA MET A 1 -35.21 22.31 26.78
C MET A 1 -36.38 21.70 26.03
N ALA A 2 -37.10 22.47 25.21
CA ALA A 2 -38.22 21.91 24.45
C ALA A 2 -37.65 20.95 23.40
N GLU A 3 -38.10 19.70 23.40
CA GLU A 3 -37.71 18.73 22.38
C GLU A 3 -38.38 19.11 21.06
N VAL A 4 -37.57 19.33 20.02
CA VAL A 4 -38.07 19.59 18.67
C VAL A 4 -38.66 18.29 18.13
N THR A 5 -39.90 18.33 17.66
CA THR A 5 -40.55 17.14 17.13
C THR A 5 -40.08 16.83 15.72
N LYS A 6 -40.21 15.57 15.28
CA LYS A 6 -39.79 15.13 13.95
C LYS A 6 -40.51 15.92 12.85
N GLU A 7 -41.77 16.28 13.07
CA GLU A 7 -42.61 17.02 12.14
C GLU A 7 -42.08 18.45 11.94
N GLN A 8 -41.66 19.11 13.03
CA GLN A 8 -41.09 20.46 12.99
C GLN A 8 -39.78 20.50 12.19
N LEU A 9 -38.94 19.46 12.32
CA LEU A 9 -37.71 19.31 11.55
C LEU A 9 -37.98 19.09 10.05
N LEU A 10 -38.93 18.22 9.71
CA LEU A 10 -39.29 17.95 8.31
C LEU A 10 -39.88 19.18 7.62
N GLU A 11 -40.68 19.95 8.35
CA GLU A 11 -41.25 21.20 7.84
C GLU A 11 -40.18 22.25 7.61
N PHE A 12 -39.22 22.39 8.53
CA PHE A 12 -38.05 23.26 8.35
C PHE A 12 -37.25 22.90 7.09
N ILE A 13 -36.99 21.62 6.86
CA ILE A 13 -36.21 21.14 5.71
C ILE A 13 -36.92 21.45 4.38
N ARG A 14 -38.23 21.19 4.30
CA ARG A 14 -39.04 21.53 3.12
C ARG A 14 -39.09 23.03 2.84
N ASN A 15 -39.28 23.84 3.87
CA ASN A 15 -39.40 25.30 3.72
C ASN A 15 -38.10 25.98 3.29
N ASN A 16 -36.95 25.34 3.50
CA ASN A 16 -35.64 25.85 3.12
C ASN A 16 -35.09 25.19 1.85
N GLU A 17 -35.91 24.43 1.11
CA GLU A 17 -35.47 23.68 -0.08
C GLU A 17 -34.24 22.80 0.17
N LEU A 18 -34.09 22.32 1.42
CA LEU A 18 -33.00 21.45 1.79
C LEU A 18 -33.32 20.04 1.31
N ASP A 19 -32.36 19.40 0.65
CA ASP A 19 -32.49 18.01 0.23
C ASP A 19 -32.65 17.11 1.46
N LEU A 20 -33.88 16.65 1.70
CA LEU A 20 -34.14 15.49 2.54
C LEU A 20 -33.88 14.24 1.69
N ASP A 21 -32.62 14.00 1.37
CA ASP A 21 -32.20 12.76 0.73
C ASP A 21 -32.38 11.60 1.72
N GLU A 22 -33.60 11.04 1.77
CA GLU A 22 -33.88 9.72 2.35
C GLU A 22 -33.55 8.59 1.35
N SER A 23 -33.11 8.92 0.13
CA SER A 23 -32.77 7.94 -0.92
C SER A 23 -31.37 7.34 -0.74
N TYR A 24 -30.49 8.03 -0.03
CA TYR A 24 -29.25 7.47 0.49
C TYR A 24 -29.45 6.95 1.91
N PRO A 25 -29.15 5.67 2.19
CA PRO A 25 -29.05 5.19 3.56
C PRO A 25 -27.82 5.85 4.19
N ARG A 26 -28.00 7.03 4.79
CA ARG A 26 -27.00 7.69 5.64
C ARG A 26 -26.63 6.83 6.86
N SER A 27 -27.39 5.76 7.10
CA SER A 27 -27.14 4.74 8.11
C SER A 27 -26.09 3.72 7.64
N ASP A 28 -26.27 3.03 6.52
CA ASP A 28 -25.58 1.74 6.34
C ASP A 28 -24.09 1.83 5.95
N TRP A 29 -23.55 3.02 5.76
CA TRP A 29 -22.11 3.22 5.53
C TRP A 29 -21.23 2.67 6.67
N TRP A 30 -21.72 2.67 7.92
CA TRP A 30 -20.98 2.04 9.02
C TRP A 30 -20.87 0.52 8.85
N LYS A 31 -21.84 -0.13 8.18
CA LYS A 31 -21.87 -1.60 8.00
C LYS A 31 -20.70 -2.05 7.13
N PHE A 32 -20.40 -1.28 6.09
CA PHE A 32 -19.29 -1.54 5.17
C PHE A 32 -17.94 -1.02 5.66
N ARG A 33 -17.91 -0.28 6.78
CA ARG A 33 -16.66 0.27 7.34
C ARG A 33 -15.65 -0.82 7.66
N ASN A 34 -16.10 -1.90 8.30
CA ASN A 34 -15.23 -3.01 8.70
C ASN A 34 -14.67 -3.75 7.48
N GLU A 35 -15.51 -3.99 6.47
CA GLU A 35 -15.10 -4.63 5.23
C GLU A 35 -14.10 -3.77 4.46
N ARG A 36 -14.37 -2.46 4.34
CA ARG A 36 -13.44 -1.49 3.74
C ARG A 36 -12.10 -1.48 4.47
N ASP A 37 -12.11 -1.45 5.81
CA ASP A 37 -10.88 -1.38 6.60
C ASP A 37 -10.09 -2.70 6.51
N SER A 38 -10.79 -3.85 6.43
CA SER A 38 -10.17 -5.15 6.15
C SER A 38 -9.50 -5.19 4.78
N LEU A 39 -10.20 -4.76 3.72
CA LEU A 39 -9.66 -4.70 2.36
C LEU A 39 -8.48 -3.74 2.25
N ARG A 40 -8.53 -2.60 2.94
CA ARG A 40 -7.39 -1.66 3.02
C ARG A 40 -6.17 -2.31 3.66
N LYS A 41 -6.36 -3.03 4.76
CA LYS A 41 -5.27 -3.75 5.42
C LYS A 41 -4.67 -4.83 4.51
N GLN A 42 -5.50 -5.64 3.88
CA GLN A 42 -5.03 -6.66 2.92
C GLN A 42 -4.26 -6.04 1.74
N ARG A 43 -4.74 -4.91 1.22
CA ARG A 43 -4.05 -4.17 0.17
C ARG A 43 -2.69 -3.67 0.65
N ASP A 44 -2.61 -3.10 1.84
CA ASP A 44 -1.35 -2.54 2.37
C ASP A 44 -0.33 -3.66 2.63
N GLU A 45 -0.77 -4.81 3.14
CA GLU A 45 0.05 -6.03 3.27
C GLU A 45 0.55 -6.51 1.89
N LEU A 46 -0.34 -6.62 0.89
CA LEU A 46 0.02 -7.01 -0.47
C LEU A 46 1.03 -6.04 -1.09
N ILE A 47 0.85 -4.73 -0.92
CA ILE A 47 1.78 -3.72 -1.42
C ILE A 47 3.15 -3.88 -0.78
N ASN A 48 3.20 -4.11 0.53
CA ASN A 48 4.47 -4.33 1.24
C ASN A 48 5.18 -5.60 0.75
N ASP A 49 4.46 -6.70 0.57
CA ASP A 49 5.00 -7.95 0.03
C ASP A 49 5.49 -7.79 -1.42
N MET A 50 4.74 -7.03 -2.24
CA MET A 50 5.14 -6.68 -3.60
C MET A 50 6.39 -5.78 -3.62
N ALA A 51 6.52 -4.84 -2.68
CA ALA A 51 7.71 -4.00 -2.57
C ALA A 51 8.95 -4.84 -2.19
N GLU A 52 8.81 -5.82 -1.29
CA GLU A 52 9.91 -6.73 -0.95
C GLU A 52 10.34 -7.59 -2.15
N THR A 53 9.38 -8.16 -2.88
CA THR A 53 9.68 -8.98 -4.07
C THR A 53 10.32 -8.17 -5.20
N LYS A 54 9.85 -6.94 -5.45
CA LYS A 54 10.48 -6.03 -6.43
C LYS A 54 11.93 -5.71 -6.07
N ARG A 55 12.21 -5.37 -4.81
CA ARG A 55 13.59 -5.10 -4.35
C ARG A 55 14.51 -6.30 -4.52
N LYS A 56 14.02 -7.52 -4.25
CA LYS A 56 14.78 -8.75 -4.50
C LYS A 56 15.02 -8.96 -5.99
N ALA A 57 14.02 -8.70 -6.84
CA ALA A 57 14.17 -8.80 -8.28
C ALA A 57 15.23 -7.83 -8.82
N GLU A 58 15.24 -6.58 -8.35
CA GLU A 58 16.27 -5.58 -8.72
C GLU A 58 17.69 -6.04 -8.35
N ALA A 59 17.86 -6.68 -7.18
CA ALA A 59 19.15 -7.24 -6.79
C ALA A 59 19.59 -8.40 -7.70
N PHE A 60 18.63 -9.22 -8.17
CA PHE A 60 18.92 -10.27 -9.14
C PHE A 60 19.26 -9.70 -10.52
N ASP A 61 18.56 -8.65 -10.97
CA ASP A 61 18.85 -7.97 -12.23
C ASP A 61 20.27 -7.36 -12.21
N GLU A 62 20.69 -6.74 -11.09
CA GLU A 62 22.05 -6.22 -10.93
C GLU A 62 23.11 -7.32 -10.96
N ILE A 63 22.83 -8.49 -10.37
CA ILE A 63 23.73 -9.66 -10.44
C ILE A 63 23.79 -10.20 -11.87
N ASP A 64 22.65 -10.31 -12.56
CA ASP A 64 22.60 -10.78 -13.94
C ASP A 64 23.40 -9.85 -14.87
N ASP A 65 23.24 -8.53 -14.73
CA ASP A 65 24.02 -7.54 -15.46
C ASP A 65 25.53 -7.72 -15.25
N LEU A 66 25.98 -7.99 -14.01
CA LEU A 66 27.39 -8.22 -13.71
C LEU A 66 27.93 -9.48 -14.41
N ILE A 67 27.10 -10.51 -14.59
CA ILE A 67 27.45 -11.79 -15.23
C ILE A 67 27.38 -11.67 -16.76
N VAL A 68 26.28 -11.15 -17.29
CA VAL A 68 25.96 -11.09 -18.73
C VAL A 68 26.85 -10.09 -19.46
N ASN A 69 27.08 -8.90 -18.88
CA ASN A 69 27.95 -7.87 -19.48
C ASN A 69 29.44 -8.24 -19.44
N GLY A 70 29.79 -9.44 -18.96
CA GLY A 70 31.14 -9.99 -19.03
C GLY A 70 32.12 -9.39 -18.02
N THR A 71 31.68 -8.44 -17.19
CA THR A 71 32.48 -7.85 -16.09
C THR A 71 33.06 -8.89 -15.14
N LEU A 72 32.39 -10.04 -15.02
CA LEU A 72 32.77 -11.16 -14.16
C LEU A 72 33.25 -12.41 -14.91
N LYS A 73 33.14 -12.48 -16.25
CA LYS A 73 33.42 -13.71 -17.02
C LYS A 73 34.87 -14.19 -16.91
N ASP A 74 35.81 -13.26 -16.79
CA ASP A 74 37.25 -13.55 -16.75
C ASP A 74 37.87 -13.31 -15.36
N ARG A 75 37.04 -13.10 -14.32
CA ARG A 75 37.53 -12.89 -12.96
C ARG A 75 37.66 -14.23 -12.21
N GLU A 76 38.56 -14.26 -11.24
CA GLU A 76 38.65 -15.42 -10.35
C GLU A 76 37.33 -15.62 -9.59
N PRO A 77 36.93 -16.88 -9.32
CA PRO A 77 35.67 -17.21 -8.63
C PRO A 77 35.47 -16.44 -7.32
N ASP A 78 36.54 -16.22 -6.55
CA ASP A 78 36.51 -15.45 -5.30
C ASP A 78 36.12 -13.98 -5.55
N ALA A 79 36.64 -13.35 -6.61
CA ALA A 79 36.27 -11.98 -6.95
C ALA A 79 34.81 -11.88 -7.42
N ILE A 80 34.32 -12.90 -8.14
CA ILE A 80 32.90 -12.99 -8.54
C ILE A 80 32.02 -13.07 -7.29
N PHE A 81 32.38 -13.95 -6.35
CA PHE A 81 31.65 -14.12 -5.09
C PHE A 81 31.61 -12.83 -4.27
N GLN A 82 32.75 -12.13 -4.11
CA GLN A 82 32.80 -10.87 -3.36
C GLN A 82 31.89 -9.79 -3.98
N ASN A 83 31.84 -9.66 -5.30
CA ASN A 83 30.97 -8.68 -5.95
C ASN A 83 29.48 -9.00 -5.72
N ILE A 84 29.09 -10.27 -5.83
CA ILE A 84 27.72 -10.71 -5.53
C ILE A 84 27.37 -10.44 -4.06
N CYS A 85 28.28 -10.74 -3.14
CA CYS A 85 28.08 -10.44 -1.71
C CYS A 85 27.91 -8.94 -1.47
N HIS A 86 28.70 -8.08 -2.10
CA HIS A 86 28.56 -6.63 -1.97
C HIS A 86 27.19 -6.13 -2.44
N VAL A 87 26.69 -6.61 -3.58
CA VAL A 87 25.35 -6.26 -4.07
C VAL A 87 24.30 -6.66 -3.04
N ILE A 88 24.31 -7.91 -2.57
CA ILE A 88 23.33 -8.43 -1.60
C ILE A 88 23.37 -7.65 -0.27
N ILE A 89 24.57 -7.34 0.25
CA ILE A 89 24.73 -6.60 1.50
C ILE A 89 24.20 -5.17 1.35
N ASN A 90 24.57 -4.47 0.27
CA ASN A 90 24.08 -3.12 -0.01
C ASN A 90 22.54 -3.07 -0.10
N PHE A 91 21.92 -4.07 -0.74
CA PHE A 91 20.46 -4.15 -0.81
C PHE A 91 19.82 -4.39 0.57
N LYS A 92 20.41 -5.24 1.42
CA LYS A 92 19.93 -5.45 2.80
C LYS A 92 20.05 -4.19 3.64
N GLU A 93 21.19 -3.50 3.57
CA GLU A 93 21.41 -2.26 4.32
C GLU A 93 20.43 -1.15 3.89
N ARG A 94 20.13 -1.02 2.59
CA ARG A 94 19.09 -0.09 2.11
C ARG A 94 17.70 -0.43 2.66
N ALA A 95 17.34 -1.72 2.70
CA ALA A 95 16.05 -2.16 3.21
C ALA A 95 15.89 -1.90 4.72
N ASP A 96 16.97 -2.00 5.50
CA ASP A 96 16.97 -1.72 6.94
C ASP A 96 16.92 -0.22 7.24
N ASN A 97 17.47 0.64 6.36
CA ASN A 97 17.43 2.09 6.51
C ASN A 97 16.08 2.74 6.13
N GLU A 98 15.24 2.04 5.36
CA GLU A 98 13.91 2.51 4.92
C GLU A 98 12.76 2.10 5.84
N ARG A 99 13.03 1.32 6.90
CA ARG A 99 12.05 0.68 7.78
C ARG A 99 11.94 1.38 9.14
#